data_AF-A0AAD6ACC0-F1
#
_entry.id   AF-A0AAD6ACC0-F1
#
_cell.length_a   1.000
_cell.length_b   1.000
_cell.length_c   1.000
_cell.angle_alpha   90.00
_cell.angle_beta   90.00
_cell.angle_gamma   90.00
#
_symmetry.space_group_name_H-M   'P 1'
#
loop_
_entity.id
_entity.type
_entity.pdbx_description
1 polymer ?
#
loop_
_entity_poly.entity_id
_entity_poly.type
_entity_poly.pdbx_seq_one_letter_code
_entity_poly.pdbx_strand_id
1 'polypeptide(L)'
;MVEKGNKELLPAIVLPFCSGGGGKRKGRSKKWREILRFPHISQCTELGISIDRDYVSVCEKQPIGRLLFRLYCDTRPKLQRCIQLLDAMEDYEVTPDEKRKWRGDQIVKTFLSKESPQRVDIAEDFGEECRENLELSPCKEIFSNCGKVLHDYLRGASFLDYQNSMYFDRFLQWKMLERQPITKDTFRQYRVLGKGGFGEVCACQKQILEKVNSRFV
;
A
#
# COMPACT_ATOMS: atom_id res chain seq x y z
N MET A 1 14.92 58.30 34.82
CA MET A 1 15.56 57.66 33.65
C MET A 1 16.37 56.47 34.14
N VAL A 2 15.81 55.26 34.05
CA VAL A 2 16.49 53.98 33.77
C VAL A 2 15.36 53.02 33.40
N GLU A 3 15.51 52.37 32.26
CA GLU A 3 14.49 51.59 31.54
C GLU A 3 13.99 50.37 32.33
N LYS A 4 12.67 50.14 32.27
CA LYS A 4 12.04 48.90 32.73
C LYS A 4 12.34 47.80 31.72
N GLY A 5 13.16 46.83 32.13
CA GLY A 5 13.37 45.59 31.40
C GLY A 5 12.05 44.84 31.20
N ASN A 6 11.60 44.82 29.95
CA ASN A 6 10.41 44.11 29.51
C ASN A 6 10.71 42.60 29.54
N LYS A 7 10.12 41.90 30.50
CA LYS A 7 10.15 40.43 30.55
C LYS A 7 9.17 39.90 29.51
N GLU A 8 9.63 39.76 28.26
CA GLU A 8 8.90 38.97 27.28
C GLU A 8 8.94 37.50 27.69
N LEU A 9 7.83 37.05 28.28
CA LEU A 9 7.49 35.65 28.42
C LEU A 9 7.31 35.05 27.01
N LEU A 10 8.39 34.55 26.42
CA LEU A 10 8.29 33.58 25.34
C LEU A 10 7.67 32.30 25.92
N PRO A 11 6.49 31.83 25.46
CA PRO A 11 6.09 30.47 25.77
C PRO A 11 7.02 29.57 24.97
N ALA A 12 7.96 28.93 25.68
CA ALA A 12 8.71 27.80 25.20
C ALA A 12 7.72 26.67 24.86
N ILE A 13 7.21 26.65 23.63
CA ILE A 13 6.54 25.48 23.07
C ILE A 13 7.66 24.51 22.68
N VAL A 14 8.11 23.75 23.66
CA VAL A 14 8.90 22.55 23.46
C VAL A 14 8.02 21.57 22.66
N LEU A 15 8.41 21.33 21.41
CA LEU A 15 7.81 20.30 20.57
C LEU A 15 8.40 18.93 20.96
N PRO A 16 7.57 17.90 21.21
CA PRO A 16 8.03 16.54 21.03
C PRO A 16 8.14 16.32 19.51
N PHE A 17 9.36 16.42 19.01
CA PHE A 17 9.71 15.85 17.71
C PHE A 17 9.67 14.33 17.86
N CYS A 18 8.95 13.68 16.95
CA CYS A 18 8.72 12.23 16.91
C CYS A 18 7.82 11.70 18.05
N SER A 19 6.59 11.32 17.65
CA SER A 19 5.55 10.66 18.46
C SER A 19 4.85 11.53 19.53
N GLY A 20 3.53 11.70 19.34
CA GLY A 20 2.63 11.96 20.46
C GLY A 20 2.06 13.37 20.55
N GLY A 21 1.14 13.72 19.66
CA GLY A 21 0.03 14.58 20.08
C GLY A 21 -0.76 13.80 21.14
N GLY A 22 -0.55 14.14 22.41
CA GLY A 22 -1.04 13.44 23.62
C GLY A 22 -2.56 13.42 23.79
N GLY A 23 -3.25 12.79 22.86
CA GLY A 23 -4.68 12.49 22.95
C GLY A 23 -5.01 11.29 22.07
N LYS A 24 -6.07 10.55 22.43
CA LYS A 24 -6.53 9.33 21.71
C LYS A 24 -6.72 9.50 20.19
N ARG A 25 -6.74 10.74 19.68
CA ARG A 25 -6.99 11.09 18.27
C ARG A 25 -5.73 11.42 17.46
N LYS A 26 -4.53 11.38 18.04
CA LYS A 26 -3.23 11.55 17.36
C LYS A 26 -3.21 12.67 16.29
N GLY A 27 -3.80 13.83 16.61
CA GLY A 27 -3.85 15.01 15.72
C GLY A 27 -4.97 15.07 14.66
N ARG A 28 -5.86 14.07 14.57
CA ARG A 28 -6.99 14.07 13.61
C ARG A 28 -8.14 15.00 14.02
N SER A 29 -8.76 15.66 13.04
CA SER A 29 -9.96 16.49 13.23
C SER A 29 -11.10 15.70 13.87
N LYS A 30 -11.92 16.31 14.74
CA LYS A 30 -13.07 15.63 15.39
C LYS A 30 -14.09 15.10 14.36
N LYS A 31 -14.18 15.72 13.18
CA LYS A 31 -15.10 15.40 12.09
C LYS A 31 -14.46 14.58 10.96
N TRP A 32 -13.28 13.98 11.17
CA TRP A 32 -12.54 13.29 10.09
C TRP A 32 -13.36 12.20 9.38
N ARG A 33 -14.27 11.53 10.09
CA ARG A 33 -15.21 10.54 9.53
C ARG A 33 -16.27 11.13 8.61
N GLU A 34 -16.71 12.36 8.90
CA GLU A 34 -17.65 13.09 8.03
C GLU A 34 -16.92 13.56 6.77
N ILE A 35 -15.68 14.03 6.92
CA ILE A 35 -14.86 14.51 5.80
C ILE A 35 -14.48 13.37 4.85
N LEU A 36 -14.23 12.16 5.37
CA LEU A 36 -13.96 10.95 4.57
C LEU A 36 -15.17 10.03 4.44
N ARG A 37 -16.38 10.57 4.54
CA ARG A 37 -17.57 9.75 4.34
C ARG A 37 -17.61 9.28 2.90
N PHE A 38 -17.74 7.98 2.71
CA PHE A 38 -17.85 7.43 1.35
C PHE A 38 -19.12 7.90 0.66
N PRO A 39 -19.04 8.27 -0.63
CA PRO A 39 -20.21 8.52 -1.44
C PRO A 39 -21.03 7.24 -1.65
N HIS A 40 -22.31 7.41 -2.00
CA HIS A 40 -23.15 6.28 -2.37
C HIS A 40 -22.64 5.64 -3.68
N ILE A 41 -22.79 4.33 -3.85
CA ILE A 41 -22.20 3.60 -4.99
C ILE A 41 -22.70 4.11 -6.35
N SER A 42 -23.95 4.59 -6.42
CA SER A 42 -24.51 5.20 -7.64
C SER A 42 -23.78 6.46 -8.10
N GLN A 43 -23.09 7.17 -7.20
CA GLN A 43 -22.29 8.36 -7.53
C GLN A 43 -20.91 7.97 -8.08
N CYS A 44 -20.53 6.70 -7.98
CA CYS A 44 -19.26 6.18 -8.46
C CYS A 44 -19.37 5.57 -9.87
N THR A 45 -20.57 5.43 -10.41
CA THR A 45 -20.81 4.73 -11.69
C THR A 45 -20.12 5.44 -12.86
N GLU A 46 -20.26 6.76 -12.96
CA GLU A 46 -19.58 7.58 -13.98
C GLU A 46 -18.05 7.47 -13.86
N LEU A 47 -17.55 7.50 -12.63
CA LEU A 47 -16.13 7.34 -12.35
C LEU A 47 -15.63 5.97 -12.85
N GLY A 48 -16.39 4.90 -12.63
CA GLY A 48 -16.05 3.55 -13.06
C GLY A 48 -15.97 3.37 -14.59
N ILE A 49 -16.60 4.25 -15.37
CA ILE A 49 -16.46 4.29 -16.83
C ILE A 49 -15.16 5.00 -17.23
N SER A 50 -14.81 6.08 -16.53
CA SER A 50 -13.63 6.90 -16.84
C SER A 50 -12.28 6.33 -16.35
N ILE A 51 -12.31 5.42 -15.37
CA ILE A 51 -11.10 4.87 -14.76
C ILE A 51 -10.46 3.85 -15.69
N ASP A 52 -9.15 4.00 -15.88
CA ASP A 52 -8.32 2.99 -16.52
C ASP A 52 -8.36 1.69 -15.69
N ARG A 53 -8.81 0.62 -16.35
CA ARG A 53 -8.99 -0.71 -15.75
C ARG A 53 -7.80 -1.60 -16.04
N ASP A 54 -6.61 -1.03 -16.08
CA ASP A 54 -5.37 -1.81 -16.15
C ASP A 54 -5.07 -2.52 -14.82
N TYR A 55 -4.76 -3.81 -14.89
CA TYR A 55 -4.46 -4.64 -13.72
C TYR A 55 -3.22 -4.14 -12.98
N VAL A 56 -2.15 -3.80 -13.70
CA VAL A 56 -0.90 -3.35 -13.07
C VAL A 56 -1.13 -2.02 -12.35
N SER A 57 -1.86 -1.11 -12.98
CA SER A 57 -2.25 0.17 -12.37
C SER A 57 -3.09 -0.02 -11.09
N VAL A 58 -4.14 -0.84 -11.13
CA VAL A 58 -5.10 -0.97 -10.03
C VAL A 58 -4.58 -1.88 -8.92
N CYS A 59 -4.05 -3.05 -9.26
CA CYS A 59 -3.75 -4.13 -8.32
C CYS A 59 -2.28 -4.16 -7.85
N GLU A 60 -1.35 -3.48 -8.54
CA GLU A 60 0.07 -3.43 -8.13
C GLU A 60 0.50 -2.03 -7.70
N LYS A 61 0.35 -1.03 -8.59
CA LYS A 61 0.87 0.34 -8.36
C LYS A 61 0.06 1.11 -7.31
N GLN A 62 -1.26 0.93 -7.28
CA GLN A 62 -2.13 1.64 -6.34
C GLN A 62 -2.27 0.85 -5.03
N PRO A 63 -1.81 1.38 -3.88
CA PRO A 63 -1.76 0.60 -2.63
C PRO A 63 -3.14 0.20 -2.10
N ILE A 64 -4.14 1.08 -2.24
CA ILE A 64 -5.52 0.78 -1.83
C ILE A 64 -6.13 -0.28 -2.77
N GLY A 65 -5.85 -0.20 -4.07
CA GLY A 65 -6.32 -1.18 -5.04
C GLY A 65 -5.67 -2.55 -4.84
N ARG A 66 -4.34 -2.60 -4.62
CA ARG A 66 -3.60 -3.81 -4.21
C ARG A 66 -4.22 -4.47 -2.98
N LEU A 67 -4.52 -3.67 -1.94
CA LEU A 67 -5.12 -4.19 -0.70
C LEU A 67 -6.53 -4.75 -0.94
N LEU A 68 -7.39 -4.03 -1.64
CA LEU A 68 -8.77 -4.48 -1.92
C LEU A 68 -8.80 -5.73 -2.81
N PHE A 69 -7.89 -5.82 -3.78
CA PHE A 69 -7.74 -7.01 -4.61
C PHE A 69 -7.30 -8.21 -3.78
N ARG A 70 -6.38 -8.04 -2.83
CA ARG A 70 -5.98 -9.10 -1.90
C ARG A 70 -7.12 -9.57 -1.01
N LEU A 71 -7.90 -8.65 -0.45
CA LEU A 71 -9.09 -9.00 0.32
C LEU A 71 -10.13 -9.77 -0.51
N TYR A 72 -10.25 -9.45 -1.80
CA TYR A 72 -11.04 -10.23 -2.73
C TYR A 72 -10.46 -11.64 -2.95
N CYS A 73 -9.14 -11.75 -3.19
CA CYS A 73 -8.46 -13.03 -3.36
C CYS A 73 -8.58 -13.94 -2.12
N ASP A 74 -8.62 -13.38 -0.91
CA ASP A 74 -8.81 -14.14 0.34
C ASP A 74 -10.17 -14.84 0.41
N THR A 75 -11.19 -14.37 -0.34
CA THR A 75 -12.50 -15.04 -0.39
C THR A 75 -12.47 -16.35 -1.17
N ARG A 76 -11.44 -16.56 -2.00
CA ARG A 76 -11.32 -17.71 -2.91
C ARG A 76 -10.02 -18.45 -2.64
N PRO A 77 -10.04 -19.70 -2.13
CA PRO A 77 -8.82 -20.42 -1.71
C PRO A 77 -7.83 -20.68 -2.85
N LYS A 78 -8.27 -20.71 -4.11
CA LYS A 78 -7.36 -20.77 -5.27
C LYS A 78 -6.56 -19.48 -5.45
N LEU A 79 -7.23 -18.32 -5.38
CA LEU A 79 -6.57 -17.02 -5.53
C LEU A 79 -5.71 -16.70 -4.32
N GLN A 80 -6.18 -17.04 -3.13
CA GLN A 80 -5.42 -16.88 -1.89
C GLN A 80 -4.06 -17.58 -1.96
N ARG A 81 -4.01 -18.83 -2.45
CA ARG A 81 -2.74 -19.55 -2.67
C ARG A 81 -1.81 -18.85 -3.66
N CYS A 82 -2.36 -18.26 -4.74
CA CYS A 82 -1.59 -17.48 -5.69
C CYS A 82 -0.96 -16.24 -5.03
N ILE A 83 -1.72 -15.51 -4.22
CA ILE A 83 -1.22 -14.34 -3.48
C ILE A 83 -0.14 -14.75 -2.47
N GLN A 84 -0.33 -15.86 -1.75
CA GLN A 84 0.67 -16.38 -0.80
C GLN A 84 1.98 -16.77 -1.49
N LEU A 85 1.91 -17.35 -2.68
CA LEU A 85 3.09 -17.65 -3.50
C LEU A 85 3.81 -16.35 -3.91
N LEU A 86 3.07 -15.35 -4.42
CA LEU A 86 3.64 -14.04 -4.76
C LEU A 86 4.32 -13.36 -3.56
N ASP A 87 3.69 -13.42 -2.38
CA ASP A 87 4.28 -12.87 -1.14
C ASP A 87 5.56 -13.62 -0.76
N ALA A 88 5.56 -14.95 -0.90
CA ALA A 88 6.74 -15.75 -0.62
C ALA A 88 7.89 -15.46 -1.60
N MET A 89 7.59 -15.11 -2.84
CA MET A 89 8.56 -14.67 -3.85
C MET A 89 9.13 -13.29 -3.53
N GLU A 90 8.28 -12.33 -3.15
CA GLU A 90 8.70 -10.98 -2.70
C GLU A 90 9.63 -11.10 -1.47
N ASP A 91 9.29 -11.97 -0.51
CA ASP A 91 10.14 -12.29 0.64
C ASP A 91 11.49 -12.92 0.24
N TYR A 92 11.50 -13.78 -0.77
CA TYR A 92 12.71 -14.44 -1.24
C TYR A 92 13.71 -13.44 -1.85
N GLU A 93 13.24 -12.44 -2.59
CA GLU A 93 14.09 -11.41 -3.22
C GLU A 93 14.84 -10.56 -2.19
N VAL A 94 14.23 -10.32 -1.03
CA VAL A 94 14.82 -9.56 0.09
C VAL A 94 15.57 -10.44 1.10
N THR A 95 15.50 -11.77 0.96
CA THR A 95 16.19 -12.72 1.84
C THR A 95 17.71 -12.66 1.61
N PRO A 96 18.53 -12.65 2.68
CA PRO A 96 19.99 -12.67 2.57
C PRO A 96 20.48 -13.96 1.91
N ASP A 97 21.61 -13.86 1.19
CA ASP A 97 22.20 -14.92 0.37
C ASP A 97 22.39 -16.24 1.13
N GLU A 98 22.80 -16.18 2.39
CA GLU A 98 23.01 -17.33 3.29
C GLU A 98 21.77 -18.22 3.44
N LYS A 99 20.58 -17.61 3.49
CA LYS A 99 19.31 -18.29 3.72
C LYS A 99 18.50 -18.46 2.43
N ARG A 100 18.97 -17.91 1.32
CA ARG A 100 18.24 -17.86 0.07
C ARG A 100 17.90 -19.25 -0.45
N LYS A 101 18.88 -20.15 -0.53
CA LYS A 101 18.66 -21.54 -0.97
C LYS A 101 17.58 -22.23 -0.13
N TRP A 102 17.71 -22.17 1.20
CA TRP A 102 16.72 -22.76 2.11
C TRP A 102 15.32 -22.16 1.90
N ARG A 103 15.21 -20.84 1.77
CA ARG A 103 13.91 -20.17 1.54
C ARG A 103 13.30 -20.58 0.20
N GLY A 104 14.11 -20.66 -0.86
CA GLY A 104 13.71 -21.12 -2.18
C GLY A 104 13.19 -22.56 -2.15
N ASP A 105 13.92 -23.46 -1.49
CA ASP A 105 13.49 -24.85 -1.30
C ASP A 105 12.14 -24.96 -0.57
N GLN A 106 11.92 -24.12 0.44
CA GLN A 106 10.63 -24.07 1.14
C GLN A 106 9.50 -23.64 0.21
N ILE A 107 9.73 -22.65 -0.66
CA ILE A 107 8.73 -22.16 -1.63
C ILE A 107 8.38 -23.27 -2.63
N VAL A 108 9.39 -23.92 -3.22
CA VAL A 108 9.19 -25.02 -4.16
C VAL A 108 8.43 -26.18 -3.49
N LYS A 109 8.82 -26.59 -2.28
CA LYS A 109 8.15 -27.66 -1.54
C LYS A 109 6.71 -27.32 -1.17
N THR A 110 6.44 -26.08 -0.79
CA THR A 110 5.13 -25.67 -0.27
C THR A 110 4.13 -25.36 -1.39
N PHE A 111 4.55 -24.70 -2.48
CA PHE A 111 3.62 -24.21 -3.49
C PHE A 111 3.73 -24.92 -4.84
N LEU A 112 4.89 -25.50 -5.17
CA LEU A 112 5.15 -26.10 -6.48
C LEU A 112 5.23 -27.64 -6.45
N SER A 113 5.18 -28.25 -5.25
CA SER A 113 5.17 -29.71 -5.11
C SER A 113 3.77 -30.30 -5.33
N LYS A 114 3.68 -31.38 -6.11
CA LYS A 114 2.43 -32.10 -6.44
C LYS A 114 1.71 -32.63 -5.21
N GLU A 115 2.48 -32.94 -4.16
CA GLU A 115 1.99 -33.52 -2.90
C GLU A 115 1.51 -32.45 -1.90
N SER A 116 1.73 -31.16 -2.18
CA SER A 116 1.41 -30.10 -1.23
C SER A 116 -0.09 -29.74 -1.22
N PRO A 117 -0.70 -29.54 -0.04
CA PRO A 117 -2.07 -29.03 0.07
C PRO A 117 -2.20 -27.57 -0.39
N GLN A 118 -1.09 -26.81 -0.43
CA GLN A 118 -1.05 -25.41 -0.85
C GLN A 118 -0.60 -25.21 -2.30
N ARG A 119 -0.61 -26.28 -3.10
CA ARG A 119 -0.14 -26.22 -4.50
C ARG A 119 -0.83 -25.14 -5.33
N VAL A 120 -0.09 -24.54 -6.24
CA VAL A 120 -0.61 -23.60 -7.24
C VAL A 120 -0.53 -24.25 -8.61
N ASP A 121 -1.67 -24.73 -9.12
CA ASP A 121 -1.75 -25.55 -10.34
C ASP A 121 -1.13 -24.84 -11.57
N ILE A 122 -1.17 -23.50 -11.62
CA ILE A 122 -0.63 -22.68 -12.74
C ILE A 122 0.90 -22.61 -12.73
N ALA A 123 1.51 -22.81 -11.57
CA ALA A 123 2.94 -22.67 -11.35
C ALA A 123 3.68 -24.02 -11.28
N GLU A 124 2.95 -25.13 -11.37
CA GLU A 124 3.47 -26.50 -11.19
C GLU A 124 4.61 -26.81 -12.17
N ASP A 125 4.46 -26.43 -13.43
CA ASP A 125 5.44 -26.68 -14.49
C ASP A 125 6.81 -26.02 -14.22
N PHE A 126 6.82 -24.93 -13.44
CA PHE A 126 8.04 -24.22 -13.06
C PHE A 126 8.74 -24.84 -11.84
N GLY A 127 8.11 -25.82 -11.18
CA GLY A 127 8.63 -26.43 -9.96
C GLY A 127 9.97 -27.15 -10.14
N GLU A 128 10.15 -27.84 -11.27
CA GLU A 128 11.40 -28.55 -11.61
C GLU A 128 12.49 -27.56 -12.02
N GLU A 129 12.18 -26.63 -12.93
CA GLU A 129 13.10 -25.57 -13.37
C GLU A 129 13.61 -24.71 -12.19
N CYS A 130 12.71 -24.29 -11.29
CA CYS A 130 13.11 -23.50 -10.12
C CYS A 130 14.01 -24.30 -9.18
N ARG A 131 13.79 -25.61 -9.04
CA ARG A 131 14.60 -26.48 -8.18
C ARG A 131 16.01 -26.66 -8.75
N GLU A 132 16.12 -26.90 -10.05
CA GLU A 132 17.43 -27.04 -10.72
C GLU A 132 18.22 -25.73 -10.64
N ASN A 133 17.58 -24.61 -10.90
CA ASN A 133 18.21 -23.29 -10.81
C ASN A 133 18.66 -22.95 -9.37
N LEU A 134 17.90 -23.36 -8.34
CA LEU A 134 18.27 -23.20 -6.93
C LEU A 134 19.51 -24.02 -6.55
N GLU A 135 19.70 -25.21 -7.16
CA GLU A 135 20.86 -26.06 -6.93
C GLU A 135 22.11 -25.54 -7.64
N LEU A 136 21.97 -25.02 -8.86
CA LEU A 136 23.08 -24.47 -9.66
C LEU A 136 23.55 -23.11 -9.14
N SER A 137 22.62 -22.14 -9.04
CA SER A 137 22.96 -20.78 -8.62
C SER A 137 21.73 -20.08 -8.01
N PRO A 138 21.67 -19.90 -6.67
CA PRO A 138 20.58 -19.22 -6.00
C PRO A 138 20.60 -17.70 -6.30
N CYS A 139 20.07 -17.31 -7.45
CA CYS A 139 19.90 -15.91 -7.85
C CYS A 139 18.53 -15.38 -7.39
N LYS A 140 18.33 -14.06 -7.48
CA LYS A 140 17.07 -13.40 -7.08
C LYS A 140 15.92 -13.68 -8.06
N GLU A 141 16.24 -13.95 -9.33
CA GLU A 141 15.26 -13.98 -10.41
C GLU A 141 14.72 -15.39 -10.74
N ILE A 142 15.06 -16.42 -9.94
CA ILE A 142 14.64 -17.81 -10.18
C ILE A 142 13.12 -17.92 -10.35
N PHE A 143 12.38 -17.18 -9.53
CA PHE A 143 10.93 -17.20 -9.53
C PHE A 143 10.29 -16.17 -10.47
N SER A 144 11.07 -15.36 -11.19
CA SER A 144 10.55 -14.26 -12.01
C SER A 144 9.59 -14.73 -13.12
N ASN A 145 9.88 -15.85 -13.78
CA ASN A 145 9.02 -16.45 -14.80
C ASN A 145 7.70 -16.94 -14.20
N CYS A 146 7.77 -17.65 -13.06
CA CYS A 146 6.60 -18.09 -12.31
C CYS A 146 5.73 -16.90 -11.87
N GLY A 147 6.34 -15.81 -11.41
CA GLY A 147 5.67 -14.57 -11.06
C GLY A 147 4.90 -13.95 -12.23
N LYS A 148 5.51 -13.89 -13.42
CA LYS A 148 4.84 -13.39 -14.64
C LYS A 148 3.59 -14.19 -14.97
N VAL A 149 3.67 -15.52 -14.97
CA VAL A 149 2.52 -16.39 -15.27
C VAL A 149 1.40 -16.25 -14.23
N LEU A 150 1.75 -16.10 -12.95
CA LEU A 150 0.77 -15.80 -11.89
C LEU A 150 0.06 -14.47 -12.12
N HIS A 151 0.80 -13.42 -12.47
CA HIS A 151 0.21 -12.11 -12.77
C HIS A 151 -0.67 -12.16 -14.02
N ASP A 152 -0.28 -12.91 -15.05
CA ASP A 152 -1.10 -13.10 -16.25
C ASP A 152 -2.40 -13.85 -15.95
N TYR A 153 -2.34 -14.88 -15.09
CA TYR A 153 -3.53 -15.57 -14.61
C TYR A 153 -4.45 -14.65 -13.79
N LEU A 154 -3.88 -13.87 -12.87
CA LEU A 154 -4.65 -12.94 -12.02
C LEU A 154 -5.26 -11.80 -12.85
N ARG A 155 -4.58 -11.34 -13.90
CA ARG A 155 -5.07 -10.30 -14.83
C ARG A 155 -6.26 -10.77 -15.68
N GLY A 156 -6.42 -12.08 -15.88
CA GLY A 156 -7.51 -12.64 -16.66
C GLY A 156 -8.87 -12.62 -15.95
N ALA A 157 -9.53 -13.78 -15.89
CA ALA A 157 -10.86 -13.91 -15.32
C ALA A 157 -10.97 -13.42 -13.85
N SER A 158 -9.91 -13.63 -13.07
CA SER A 158 -9.88 -13.23 -11.65
C SER A 158 -10.04 -11.72 -11.47
N PHE A 159 -9.40 -10.93 -12.33
CA PHE A 159 -9.48 -9.48 -12.29
C PHE A 159 -10.81 -8.96 -12.86
N LEU A 160 -11.36 -9.62 -13.89
CA LEU A 160 -12.71 -9.28 -14.38
C LEU A 160 -13.78 -9.52 -13.30
N ASP A 161 -13.71 -10.64 -12.60
CA ASP A 161 -14.61 -10.93 -11.48
C ASP A 161 -14.42 -9.93 -10.34
N TYR A 162 -13.18 -9.54 -10.04
CA TYR A 162 -12.89 -8.50 -9.05
C TYR A 162 -13.58 -7.17 -9.43
N GLN A 163 -13.51 -6.75 -10.70
CA GLN A 163 -14.17 -5.54 -11.18
C GLN A 163 -15.69 -5.55 -10.99
N ASN A 164 -16.30 -6.74 -11.02
CA ASN A 164 -17.74 -6.94 -10.79
C ASN A 164 -18.10 -7.18 -9.31
N SER A 165 -17.14 -7.08 -8.39
CA SER A 165 -17.32 -7.36 -6.97
C SER A 165 -17.48 -6.08 -6.14
N MET A 166 -18.04 -6.22 -4.93
CA MET A 166 -18.14 -5.12 -3.97
C MET A 166 -16.78 -4.52 -3.56
N TYR A 167 -15.68 -5.25 -3.77
CA TYR A 167 -14.33 -4.75 -3.46
C TYR A 167 -13.89 -3.69 -4.47
N PHE A 168 -14.27 -3.84 -5.74
CA PHE A 168 -14.02 -2.81 -6.74
C PHE A 168 -14.94 -1.61 -6.57
N ASP A 169 -16.20 -1.83 -6.19
CA ASP A 169 -17.10 -0.74 -5.77
C ASP A 169 -16.48 0.09 -4.63
N ARG A 170 -15.89 -0.58 -3.65
CA ARG A 170 -15.15 0.08 -2.56
C ARG A 170 -13.94 0.85 -3.07
N PHE A 171 -13.22 0.31 -4.05
CA PHE A 171 -12.10 0.99 -4.68
C PHE A 171 -12.56 2.28 -5.38
N LEU A 172 -13.67 2.25 -6.11
CA LEU A 172 -14.24 3.44 -6.76
C LEU A 172 -14.62 4.53 -5.74
N GLN A 173 -15.19 4.14 -4.59
CA GLN A 173 -15.47 5.09 -3.51
C GLN A 173 -14.20 5.76 -2.97
N TRP A 174 -13.10 5.03 -2.86
CA TRP A 174 -11.79 5.60 -2.52
C TRP A 174 -11.26 6.54 -3.60
N LYS A 175 -11.41 6.19 -4.88
CA LYS A 175 -11.01 7.04 -6.00
C LYS A 175 -11.83 8.33 -6.07
N MET A 176 -13.11 8.29 -5.71
CA MET A 176 -13.94 9.50 -5.54
C MET A 176 -13.42 10.41 -4.43
N LEU A 177 -12.98 9.85 -3.30
CA LEU A 177 -12.39 10.63 -2.21
C LEU A 177 -11.04 11.23 -2.60
N GLU A 178 -10.24 10.51 -3.38
CA GLU A 178 -8.96 11.00 -3.89
C GLU A 178 -9.13 12.18 -4.86
N ARG A 179 -10.21 12.19 -5.65
CA ARG A 179 -10.54 13.27 -6.60
C ARG A 179 -11.17 14.51 -5.96
N GLN A 180 -11.45 14.51 -4.65
CA GLN A 180 -12.02 15.68 -3.98
C GLN A 180 -11.06 16.89 -4.05
N PRO A 181 -11.60 18.12 -4.23
CA PRO A 181 -10.78 19.31 -4.32
C PRO A 181 -9.99 19.54 -3.01
N ILE A 182 -8.70 19.82 -3.15
CA ILE A 182 -7.83 20.17 -2.03
C ILE A 182 -7.85 21.69 -1.85
N THR A 183 -8.35 22.14 -0.71
CA THR A 183 -8.42 23.57 -0.34
C THR A 183 -7.52 23.89 0.85
N LYS A 184 -7.32 25.18 1.16
CA LYS A 184 -6.56 25.63 2.33
C LYS A 184 -7.04 24.98 3.63
N ASP A 185 -8.36 24.79 3.77
CA ASP A 185 -8.99 24.18 4.94
C ASP A 185 -8.71 22.69 5.10
N THR A 186 -8.15 22.04 4.07
CA THR A 186 -7.67 20.66 4.15
C THR A 186 -6.45 20.55 5.07
N PHE A 187 -5.74 21.65 5.30
CA PHE A 187 -4.51 21.72 6.06
C PHE A 187 -4.66 22.57 7.32
N ARG A 188 -3.88 22.22 8.35
CA ARG A 188 -3.58 23.07 9.49
C ARG A 188 -2.15 23.55 9.32
N GLN A 189 -1.98 24.85 9.19
CA GLN A 189 -0.68 25.50 9.16
C GLN A 189 -0.18 25.72 10.59
N TYR A 190 1.09 25.45 10.81
CA TYR A 190 1.77 25.70 12.08
C TYR A 190 2.70 26.90 11.92
N ARG A 191 4.01 26.69 12.03
CA ARG A 191 5.03 27.74 11.94
C ARG A 191 5.71 27.77 10.57
N VAL A 192 6.31 28.92 10.28
CA VAL A 192 7.25 29.09 9.18
C VAL A 192 8.54 28.34 9.50
N LEU A 193 9.04 27.57 8.54
CA LEU A 193 10.31 26.84 8.60
C LEU A 193 11.45 27.63 7.94
N GLY A 194 11.14 28.45 6.93
CA GLY A 194 12.10 29.31 6.25
C GLY A 194 11.41 30.24 5.25
N LYS A 195 12.13 31.29 4.82
CA LYS A 195 11.66 32.27 3.83
C LYS A 195 12.62 32.30 2.64
N GLY A 196 12.08 32.36 1.42
CA GLY A 196 12.83 32.48 0.17
C GLY A 196 12.24 33.56 -0.75
N GLY A 197 12.83 33.73 -1.93
CA GLY A 197 12.44 34.80 -2.87
C GLY A 197 11.02 34.73 -3.42
N PHE A 198 10.39 33.55 -3.39
CA PHE A 198 9.02 33.31 -3.88
C PHE A 198 8.02 33.01 -2.75
N GLY A 199 8.38 33.27 -1.49
CA GLY A 199 7.49 33.12 -0.35
C GLY A 199 8.05 32.32 0.81
N GLU A 200 7.17 31.85 1.68
CA GLU A 200 7.52 31.22 2.95
C GLU A 200 7.16 29.73 2.95
N VAL A 201 8.08 28.89 3.45
CA VAL A 201 7.84 27.47 3.64
C VAL A 201 7.30 27.25 5.04
N CYS A 202 6.11 26.66 5.16
CA CYS A 202 5.45 26.43 6.44
C CYS A 202 5.26 24.94 6.73
N ALA A 203 5.31 24.57 8.01
CA ALA A 203 4.90 23.24 8.45
C ALA A 203 3.37 23.14 8.42
N CYS A 204 2.84 22.13 7.71
CA CYS A 204 1.41 21.88 7.60
C CYS A 204 1.06 20.41 7.92
N GLN A 205 -0.08 20.19 8.58
CA GLN A 205 -0.67 18.86 8.78
C GLN A 205 -1.99 18.75 8.04
N LYS A 206 -2.23 17.63 7.36
CA LYS A 206 -3.54 17.33 6.77
C LYS A 206 -4.54 17.06 7.90
N GLN A 207 -5.67 17.74 7.91
CA GLN A 207 -6.63 17.65 9.02
C GLN A 207 -7.25 16.24 9.20
N ILE A 208 -7.23 15.47 8.13
CA ILE A 208 -7.95 14.20 7.97
C ILE A 208 -7.05 13.00 8.30
N LEU A 209 -5.77 13.06 7.90
CA LEU A 209 -4.81 11.96 8.05
C LEU A 209 -3.80 12.30 9.13
N GLU A 210 -3.58 11.34 10.02
CA GLU A 210 -2.35 11.30 10.81
C GLU A 210 -1.18 11.09 9.83
N LYS A 211 -0.15 11.93 9.85
CA LYS A 211 1.13 11.54 9.24
C LYS A 211 1.71 10.44 10.13
N VAL A 212 1.53 9.18 9.74
CA VAL A 212 2.26 8.04 10.29
C VAL A 212 3.40 7.73 9.31
N ASN A 213 4.63 7.83 9.82
CA ASN A 213 5.90 7.41 9.22
C ASN A 213 6.15 7.74 7.73
N SER A 214 7.02 8.74 7.53
CA SER A 214 8.04 8.66 6.49
C SER A 214 8.96 7.44 6.75
N ARG A 215 8.53 6.26 6.33
CA ARG A 215 9.42 5.17 5.92
C ARG A 215 8.88 4.62 4.60
N PHE A 216 9.02 5.45 3.57
CA PHE A 216 9.33 4.96 2.24
C PHE A 216 10.82 5.23 2.08
N VAL A 217 11.60 4.20 2.39
CA VAL A 217 12.90 3.72 1.88
C VAL A 217 13.34 2.66 2.90
#